data_AF-A0A292RVD6-F1
#
_entry.id   AF-A0A292RVD6-F1
#
_cell.length_a   1.000
_cell.length_b   1.000
_cell.length_c   1.000
_cell.angle_alpha   90.00
_cell.angle_beta   90.00
_cell.angle_gamma   90.00
#
_symmetry.space_group_name_H-M   'P 1'
#
loop_
_entity.id
_entity.type
_entity.pdbx_description
1 polymer ?
#
loop_
_entity_poly.entity_id
_entity_poly.type
_entity_poly.pdbx_seq_one_letter_code
_entity_poly.pdbx_strand_id
1 'polypeptide(L)'
;MKFKIKVRNCYTSWEEEYVENISEKDIDIFASDLIANFNRTLRPGEEPREYLGYTVLDNAIKHEWEKVNPYTLFDRNKRQYDKFKCKNCGVTGKRYTLGGEIVLDREYGAKKYRYCNWKISKE
;
A
#
# COMPACT_ATOMS: atom_id res chain seq x y z
N MET A 1 6.22 -0.66 8.04
CA MET A 1 4.99 -1.01 7.29
C MET A 1 3.84 -1.10 8.26
N LYS A 2 2.68 -0.58 7.90
CA LYS A 2 1.48 -0.62 8.74
C LYS A 2 0.50 -1.64 8.18
N PHE A 3 0.02 -2.55 9.02
CA PHE A 3 -0.95 -3.58 8.64
C PHE A 3 -1.85 -3.94 9.80
N LYS A 4 -2.99 -4.56 9.49
CA LYS A 4 -3.87 -5.20 10.45
C LYS A 4 -3.81 -6.69 10.28
N ILE A 5 -3.91 -7.44 11.36
CA ILE A 5 -4.21 -8.87 11.34
C ILE A 5 -5.63 -9.08 11.83
N LYS A 6 -6.30 -10.06 11.25
CA LYS A 6 -7.61 -10.52 11.70
C LYS A 6 -7.42 -11.75 12.57
N VAL A 7 -7.96 -11.69 13.77
CA VAL A 7 -7.81 -12.75 14.78
C VAL A 7 -9.20 -13.17 15.24
N ARG A 8 -9.37 -14.45 15.56
CA ARG A 8 -10.59 -14.94 16.20
C ARG A 8 -10.31 -15.76 17.45
N ASN A 9 -11.30 -15.82 18.31
CA ASN A 9 -11.47 -16.89 19.29
C ASN A 9 -12.84 -17.56 19.07
N CYS A 10 -13.28 -18.40 20.00
CA CYS A 10 -14.56 -19.09 19.93
C CYS A 10 -15.81 -18.18 20.06
N TYR A 11 -15.64 -16.91 20.47
CA TYR A 11 -16.76 -15.98 20.70
C TYR A 11 -16.85 -14.87 19.66
N THR A 12 -15.72 -14.38 19.16
CA THR A 12 -15.66 -13.19 18.30
C THR A 12 -14.42 -13.17 17.42
N SER A 13 -14.44 -12.27 16.44
CA SER A 13 -13.27 -11.90 15.64
C SER A 13 -13.04 -10.40 15.70
N TRP A 14 -11.78 -9.99 15.77
CA TRP A 14 -11.39 -8.58 15.79
C TRP A 14 -10.14 -8.34 14.94
N GLU A 15 -9.81 -7.06 14.76
CA GLU A 15 -8.63 -6.63 14.02
C GLU A 15 -7.62 -6.01 14.99
N GLU A 16 -6.35 -6.39 14.87
CA GLU A 16 -5.24 -5.81 15.62
C GLU A 16 -4.29 -5.10 14.64
N GLU A 17 -3.92 -3.86 14.95
CA GLU A 17 -3.08 -3.01 14.10
C GLU A 17 -1.62 -3.03 14.56
N TYR A 18 -0.69 -3.18 13.61
CA TYR A 18 0.74 -3.28 13.84
C TYR A 18 1.53 -2.34 12.92
N VAL A 19 2.67 -1.86 13.43
CA VAL A 19 3.65 -1.06 12.70
C VAL A 19 5.01 -1.73 12.85
N GLU A 20 5.41 -2.51 11.83
CA GLU A 20 6.66 -3.29 11.88
C GLU A 20 7.52 -3.06 10.64
N ASN A 21 8.83 -3.22 10.77
CA ASN A 21 9.77 -3.13 9.65
C ASN A 21 10.00 -4.51 9.00
N ILE A 22 8.93 -5.10 8.48
CA ILE A 22 8.94 -6.40 7.80
C ILE A 22 8.47 -6.27 6.35
N SER A 23 8.80 -7.23 5.50
CA SER A 23 8.26 -7.28 4.14
C SER A 23 6.84 -7.84 4.14
N GLU A 24 6.02 -7.50 3.14
CA GLU A 24 4.65 -8.02 3.01
C GLU A 24 4.60 -9.55 2.96
N LYS A 25 5.62 -10.18 2.36
CA LYS A 25 5.72 -11.65 2.27
C LYS A 25 5.95 -12.31 3.63
N ASP A 26 6.44 -11.55 4.60
CA ASP A 26 6.76 -12.04 5.94
C ASP A 26 5.63 -11.77 6.95
N ILE A 27 4.54 -11.08 6.55
CA ILE A 27 3.43 -10.77 7.46
C ILE A 27 2.75 -12.04 7.95
N ASP A 28 2.51 -13.02 7.08
CA ASP A 28 1.87 -14.28 7.47
C ASP A 28 2.71 -15.05 8.49
N ILE A 29 4.04 -15.04 8.32
CA ILE A 29 4.99 -15.68 9.25
C ILE A 29 4.95 -14.95 10.59
N PHE A 30 5.11 -13.62 10.56
CA PHE A 30 5.05 -12.78 11.76
C PHE A 30 3.74 -12.97 12.54
N ALA A 31 2.58 -12.92 11.86
CA ALA A 31 1.28 -13.02 12.50
C ALA A 31 1.04 -14.43 13.07
N SER A 32 1.44 -15.47 12.34
CA SER A 32 1.33 -16.85 12.82
C SER A 32 2.20 -17.09 14.06
N ASP A 33 3.44 -16.62 14.05
CA ASP A 33 4.36 -16.72 15.19
C ASP A 33 3.87 -15.92 16.39
N LEU A 34 3.33 -14.72 16.16
CA LEU A 34 2.74 -13.89 17.20
C LEU A 34 1.59 -14.60 17.91
N ILE A 35 0.65 -15.18 17.15
CA ILE A 35 -0.48 -15.91 17.71
C ILE A 35 -0.03 -17.21 18.39
N ALA A 36 0.93 -17.93 17.81
CA ALA A 36 1.49 -19.12 18.43
C ALA A 36 2.15 -18.80 19.78
N ASN A 37 2.90 -17.69 19.86
CA ASN A 37 3.52 -17.24 21.10
C ASN A 37 2.48 -16.76 22.13
N PHE A 38 1.44 -16.04 21.70
CA PHE A 38 0.32 -15.68 22.57
C PHE A 38 -0.31 -16.95 23.19
N ASN A 39 -0.64 -17.94 22.34
CA ASN A 39 -1.28 -19.18 22.76
C ASN A 39 -0.40 -20.03 23.71
N ARG A 40 0.93 -19.94 23.59
CA ARG A 40 1.85 -20.60 24.53
C ARG A 40 1.82 -20.02 25.94
N THR A 41 1.39 -18.77 26.08
CA THR A 41 1.39 -18.03 27.35
C THR A 41 0.00 -17.90 27.98
N LEU A 42 -0.99 -18.64 27.47
CA LEU A 42 -2.36 -18.63 27.99
C LEU A 42 -2.40 -19.03 29.45
N ARG A 43 -3.15 -18.26 30.23
CA ARG A 43 -3.49 -18.60 31.61
C ARG A 43 -4.67 -19.56 31.64
N PRO A 44 -4.87 -20.30 32.75
CA PRO A 44 -6.06 -21.11 32.92
C PRO A 44 -7.34 -20.27 32.74
N GLY A 45 -8.21 -20.71 31.83
CA GLY A 45 -9.46 -20.01 31.48
C GLY A 45 -9.34 -18.97 30.37
N GLU A 46 -8.14 -18.73 29.82
CA GLU A 46 -7.97 -17.95 28.59
C GLU A 46 -8.08 -18.86 27.36
N GLU A 47 -8.71 -18.35 26.32
CA GLU A 47 -8.99 -19.11 25.09
C GLU A 47 -7.92 -18.87 24.02
N PRO A 48 -7.56 -19.91 23.25
CA PRO A 48 -6.63 -19.77 22.16
C PRO A 48 -7.19 -18.87 21.06
N ARG A 49 -6.27 -18.15 20.44
CA ARG A 49 -6.52 -17.30 19.28
C ARG A 49 -6.15 -18.02 18.00
N GLU A 50 -6.82 -17.68 16.93
CA GLU A 50 -6.53 -18.15 15.59
C GLU A 50 -6.31 -16.97 14.64
N TYR A 51 -5.24 -17.05 13.87
CA TYR A 51 -4.91 -16.11 12.82
C TYR A 51 -5.76 -16.40 11.57
N LEU A 52 -6.44 -15.38 11.06
CA LEU A 52 -7.33 -15.50 9.89
C LEU A 52 -6.79 -14.83 8.62
N GLY A 53 -5.76 -13.99 8.72
CA GLY A 53 -5.23 -13.22 7.59
C GLY A 53 -4.87 -11.79 7.97
N TYR A 54 -4.39 -11.01 7.01
CA TYR A 54 -3.97 -9.64 7.22
C TYR A 54 -4.52 -8.67 6.17
N THR A 55 -4.43 -7.37 6.47
CA THR A 55 -4.71 -6.28 5.54
C THR A 55 -3.62 -5.23 5.70
N VAL A 56 -2.86 -4.96 4.64
CA VAL A 56 -1.86 -3.90 4.68
C VAL A 56 -2.57 -2.55 4.62
N LEU A 57 -2.33 -1.70 5.63
CA LEU A 57 -2.91 -0.36 5.70
C LEU A 57 -2.09 0.68 4.94
N ASP A 58 -0.76 0.49 4.89
CA ASP A 58 0.18 1.42 4.25
C ASP A 58 1.05 0.75 3.18
N ASN A 59 0.44 0.01 2.25
CA ASN A 59 1.07 -0.18 0.94
C ASN A 59 0.78 1.04 0.06
N ALA A 60 1.13 2.22 0.57
CA ALA A 60 1.28 3.43 -0.22
C ALA A 60 2.50 3.27 -1.14
N ILE A 61 2.46 2.29 -2.04
CA ILE A 61 3.50 2.05 -3.02
C ILE A 61 3.55 3.32 -3.86
N LYS A 62 4.65 4.04 -3.77
CA LYS A 62 4.85 5.21 -4.61
C LYS A 62 4.87 4.76 -6.06
N HIS A 63 4.29 5.57 -6.93
CA HIS A 63 4.37 5.35 -8.37
C HIS A 63 5.82 5.37 -8.83
N GLU A 64 6.22 4.34 -9.57
CA GLU A 64 7.47 4.36 -10.33
C GLU A 64 7.20 5.05 -11.66
N TRP A 65 7.61 6.31 -11.76
CA TRP A 65 7.30 7.18 -12.89
C TRP A 65 8.34 7.07 -14.00
N GLU A 66 7.86 6.95 -15.23
CA GLU A 66 8.67 7.04 -16.43
C GLU A 66 8.22 8.22 -17.29
N LYS A 67 9.18 9.00 -17.79
CA LYS A 67 8.90 10.12 -18.68
C LYS A 67 8.47 9.59 -20.04
N VAL A 68 7.31 10.02 -20.53
CA VAL A 68 6.73 9.51 -21.78
C VAL A 68 7.04 10.40 -23.00
N ASN A 69 7.37 11.67 -22.77
CA ASN A 69 7.69 12.64 -23.82
C ASN A 69 9.21 12.80 -23.99
N PRO A 70 9.75 12.81 -25.21
CA PRO A 70 11.19 13.02 -25.43
C PRO A 70 11.63 14.47 -25.19
N TYR A 71 10.74 15.44 -25.40
CA TYR A 71 11.00 16.88 -25.23
C TYR A 71 9.96 17.53 -24.32
N THR A 72 10.34 18.59 -23.62
CA THR A 72 9.47 19.37 -22.72
C THR A 72 8.28 19.97 -23.49
N LEU A 73 7.08 19.86 -22.92
CA LEU A 73 5.85 20.37 -23.50
C LEU A 73 5.46 21.71 -22.88
N PHE A 74 4.59 22.45 -23.55
CA PHE A 74 4.03 23.71 -23.07
C PHE A 74 2.51 23.60 -22.93
N ASP A 75 1.96 24.06 -21.80
CA ASP A 75 0.52 24.12 -21.62
C ASP A 75 -0.08 25.40 -22.27
N ARG A 76 -1.40 25.57 -22.18
CA ARG A 76 -2.10 26.75 -22.73
C ARG A 76 -1.61 28.07 -22.12
N ASN A 77 -1.06 28.03 -20.91
CA ASN A 77 -0.49 29.18 -20.20
C ASN A 77 1.02 29.32 -20.44
N LYS A 78 1.57 28.63 -21.45
CA LYS A 78 3.01 28.60 -21.77
C LYS A 78 3.89 28.08 -20.63
N ARG A 79 3.33 27.30 -19.68
CA ARG A 79 4.11 26.64 -18.64
C ARG A 79 4.72 25.37 -19.19
N GLN A 80 6.00 25.18 -18.90
CA GLN A 80 6.72 23.97 -19.26
C GLN A 80 6.23 22.80 -18.41
N TYR A 81 6.07 21.63 -19.01
CA TYR A 81 5.79 20.40 -18.27
C TYR A 81 6.29 19.16 -19.00
N ASP A 82 6.52 18.11 -18.23
CA ASP A 82 6.80 16.76 -18.71
C ASP A 82 5.64 15.83 -18.35
N LYS A 83 5.33 14.88 -19.23
CA LYS A 83 4.35 13.82 -18.99
C LYS A 83 5.05 12.60 -18.41
N PHE A 84 4.41 11.99 -17.42
CA PHE A 84 4.87 10.77 -16.79
C PHE A 84 3.77 9.71 -16.80
N LYS A 85 4.18 8.45 -16.88
CA LYS A 85 3.31 7.28 -16.72
C LYS A 85 3.93 6.34 -15.71
N CYS A 86 3.13 5.79 -14.80
CA CYS A 86 3.63 4.76 -13.89
C CYS A 86 3.88 3.47 -14.69
N LYS A 87 5.09 2.90 -14.58
CA LYS A 87 5.44 1.64 -15.26
C LYS A 87 4.57 0.46 -14.85
N ASN A 88 4.10 0.50 -13.60
CA ASN A 88 3.36 -0.57 -12.98
C ASN A 88 1.85 -0.37 -13.26
N CYS A 89 1.18 0.57 -12.57
CA CYS A 89 -0.27 0.72 -12.69
C CYS A 89 -0.78 1.51 -13.92
N GLY A 90 0.11 2.14 -14.69
CA GLY A 90 -0.27 2.91 -15.87
C GLY A 90 -0.89 4.29 -15.62
N VAL A 91 -1.08 4.70 -14.37
CA VAL A 91 -1.54 6.05 -13.99
C VAL A 91 -0.65 7.12 -14.64
N THR A 92 -1.23 8.22 -15.10
CA THR A 92 -0.50 9.32 -15.73
C THR A 92 -0.49 10.59 -14.89
N GLY A 93 0.55 11.41 -15.09
CA GLY A 93 0.70 12.69 -14.43
C GLY A 93 1.63 13.65 -15.17
N LYS A 94 1.71 14.87 -14.66
CA LYS A 94 2.51 15.97 -15.23
C LYS A 94 3.42 16.56 -14.17
N ARG A 95 4.65 16.91 -14.56
CA ARG A 95 5.59 17.65 -13.72
C ARG A 95 5.90 19.00 -14.37
N TYR A 96 5.62 20.10 -13.68
CA TYR A 96 5.77 21.45 -14.20
C TYR A 96 7.13 22.10 -13.89
N THR A 97 7.90 21.56 -12.94
CA THR A 97 9.17 22.13 -12.51
C THR A 97 10.24 21.05 -12.33
N LEU A 98 11.51 21.44 -12.49
CA LEU A 98 12.66 20.60 -12.12
C LEU A 98 12.63 20.37 -10.60
N GLY A 99 12.54 19.10 -10.18
CA GLY A 99 12.40 18.72 -8.77
C GLY A 99 10.98 18.83 -8.19
N GLY A 100 9.99 19.26 -8.98
CA GLY A 100 8.60 19.30 -8.55
C GLY A 100 7.95 17.92 -8.45
N GLU A 101 6.88 17.84 -7.65
CA GLU A 101 6.04 16.64 -7.58
C GLU A 101 5.29 16.41 -8.89
N ILE A 102 5.00 15.14 -9.18
CA ILE A 102 4.17 14.75 -10.31
C ILE A 102 2.71 14.90 -9.90
N VAL A 103 2.01 15.81 -10.57
CA VAL A 103 0.58 16.05 -10.38
C VAL A 103 -0.19 15.07 -11.27
N LEU A 104 -1.04 14.25 -10.67
CA LEU A 104 -1.86 13.30 -11.40
C LEU A 104 -2.77 14.00 -12.42
N ASP A 105 -2.98 13.36 -13.56
CA ASP A 105 -3.99 13.82 -14.51
C ASP A 105 -5.40 13.76 -13.88
N ARG A 106 -6.31 14.60 -14.38
CA ARG A 106 -7.66 14.76 -13.81
C ARG A 106 -8.43 13.45 -13.68
N GLU A 107 -8.25 12.54 -14.64
CA GLU A 107 -8.86 11.20 -14.65
C GLU A 107 -8.43 10.34 -13.44
N TYR A 108 -7.23 10.61 -12.90
CA TYR A 108 -6.66 9.93 -11.74
C TYR A 108 -6.71 10.80 -10.46
N GLY A 109 -7.57 11.82 -10.41
CA GLY A 109 -7.67 12.74 -9.26
C GLY A 109 -8.23 12.12 -7.97
N ALA A 110 -8.85 10.95 -8.04
CA ALA A 110 -9.39 10.26 -6.86
C ALA A 110 -8.27 9.79 -5.90
N LYS A 111 -8.54 9.82 -4.58
CA LYS A 111 -7.56 9.44 -3.54
C LYS A 111 -6.93 8.05 -3.78
N LYS A 112 -7.70 7.10 -4.34
CA LYS A 112 -7.25 5.74 -4.64
C LYS A 112 -6.07 5.67 -5.63
N TYR A 113 -5.89 6.67 -6.49
CA TYR A 113 -4.80 6.71 -7.47
C TYR A 113 -3.57 7.48 -7.00
N ARG A 114 -3.60 8.04 -5.77
CA ARG A 114 -2.39 8.67 -5.17
C ARG A 114 -1.27 7.67 -4.96
N TYR A 115 -1.60 6.39 -4.88
CA TYR A 115 -0.68 5.29 -4.68
C TYR A 115 -0.80 4.29 -5.83
N CYS A 116 0.27 3.55 -6.07
CA CYS A 116 0.32 2.50 -7.08
C CYS A 116 -0.39 1.25 -6.58
N ASN A 117 -1.31 0.72 -7.38
CA ASN A 117 -2.13 -0.45 -7.06
C ASN A 117 -1.67 -1.74 -7.76
N TRP A 118 -0.43 -1.80 -8.27
CA TRP A 118 0.06 -2.93 -9.08
C TRP A 118 0.01 -4.30 -8.41
N LYS A 119 0.00 -4.34 -7.06
CA LYS A 119 -0.16 -5.60 -6.31
C LYS A 119 -1.61 -6.08 -6.19
N ILE A 120 -2.60 -5.31 -6.66
CA ILE A 120 -4.04 -5.62 -6.50
C ILE A 120 -4.60 -6.37 -7.73
N SER A 121 -3.85 -6.48 -8.84
CA SER A 121 -4.36 -7.01 -10.12
C SER A 121 -3.70 -8.32 -10.59
N LYS A 122 -3.23 -9.16 -9.66
CA LYS A 122 -2.90 -10.56 -9.96
C LYS A 122 -3.82 -11.47 -9.12
N GLU A 123 -5.08 -11.50 -9.52
CA GLU A 123 -5.97 -12.66 -9.32
C GLU A 123 -5.86 -13.57 -10.54
#